data_AF-A0A1F9WXG1-F1
#
_entry.id   AF-A0A1F9WXG1-F1
#
_cell.length_a   1.000
_cell.length_b   1.000
_cell.length_c   1.000
_cell.angle_alpha   90.00
_cell.angle_beta   90.00
_cell.angle_gamma   90.00
#
_symmetry.space_group_name_H-M   'P 1'
#
loop_
_entity.id
_entity.type
_entity.pdbx_description
1 polymer ?
#
loop_
_entity_poly.entity_id
_entity_poly.type
_entity_poly.pdbx_seq_one_letter_code
_entity_poly.pdbx_strand_id
1 'polypeptide(L)'
;MQMIGKKNQQGQVLPLFFVCIMVLCLFWFVLINLGKLVKDRMMMQNAADNAAVSAAIMRARALNYMGPINAYLGLPGFSLGSNIPSEISHVWVPCPNHGAPLSVCWCGSRGAKNTIEGFIKIQEGIHAPYGGGTTFMASRDIAKRQELDSEGKPAGADGILTDEGTFSLHLKRNKGEIWYWGTMWVNTYLFGPIGPTLLPPQICGCIVNKDKGKRWLEQTDDFHKQKVKIVAYKNRDSNSNKAYPFAGKLFGIEKWFDIRTVAAAASYNSKGAMFPTPGDSNTPMAAFTKYIEAMDGGWEAHLVPAGSECAH
;
A
#
# COMPACT_ATOMS: atom_id res chain seq x y z
N MET A 1 -38.23 63.38 55.22
CA MET A 1 -38.30 62.60 53.97
C MET A 1 -37.45 63.33 52.93
N GLN A 2 -36.14 63.07 52.90
CA GLN A 2 -35.22 63.75 51.99
C GLN A 2 -35.46 63.23 50.56
N MET A 3 -35.87 64.12 49.67
CA MET A 3 -35.94 63.84 48.24
C MET A 3 -34.52 63.63 47.71
N ILE A 4 -34.17 62.38 47.46
CA ILE A 4 -32.94 61.99 46.77
C ILE A 4 -32.99 62.62 45.38
N GLY A 5 -32.20 63.69 45.18
CA GLY A 5 -32.10 64.39 43.90
C GLY A 5 -31.66 63.42 42.81
N LYS A 6 -32.51 63.23 41.80
CA LYS A 6 -32.14 62.53 40.55
C LYS A 6 -31.03 63.34 39.87
N LYS A 7 -29.77 63.00 40.15
CA LYS A 7 -28.63 63.52 39.39
C LYS A 7 -28.78 63.08 37.93
N ASN A 8 -28.76 64.03 37.01
CA ASN A 8 -28.82 63.80 35.56
C ASN A 8 -27.69 62.86 35.11
N GLN A 9 -28.01 61.59 34.80
CA GLN A 9 -27.10 60.60 34.21
C GLN A 9 -27.05 60.68 32.66
N GLN A 10 -27.39 61.82 32.08
CA GLN A 10 -27.34 62.04 30.63
C GLN A 10 -25.88 62.22 30.19
N GLY A 11 -25.23 61.12 29.79
CA GLY A 11 -23.86 61.13 29.27
C GLY A 11 -23.11 59.79 29.35
N GLN A 12 -23.59 58.83 30.15
CA GLN A 12 -22.93 57.53 30.34
C GLN A 12 -23.17 56.52 29.21
N VAL A 13 -24.16 56.77 28.35
CA VAL A 13 -24.53 55.85 27.25
C VAL A 13 -23.42 55.78 26.19
N LEU A 14 -22.77 56.91 25.88
CA LEU A 14 -21.76 56.96 24.83
C LEU A 14 -20.47 56.18 25.18
N PRO A 15 -19.86 56.33 26.38
CA PRO A 15 -18.74 55.49 26.79
C PRO A 15 -19.09 54.01 26.84
N LEU A 16 -20.27 53.67 27.37
CA LEU A 16 -20.73 52.27 27.42
C LEU A 16 -20.87 51.68 26.00
N PHE A 17 -21.41 52.45 25.06
CA PHE A 17 -21.54 52.06 23.66
C PHE A 17 -20.17 51.74 23.03
N PHE A 18 -19.16 52.58 23.23
CA PHE A 18 -17.81 52.32 22.71
C PHE A 18 -17.16 51.09 23.35
N VAL A 19 -17.32 50.89 24.66
CA VAL A 19 -16.82 49.68 25.34
C VAL A 19 -17.52 48.44 24.79
N CYS A 20 -18.84 48.48 24.58
CA CYS A 20 -19.58 47.37 23.98
C CYS A 20 -19.11 47.07 22.56
N ILE A 21 -18.94 48.07 21.70
CA ILE A 21 -18.41 47.88 20.34
C ILE A 21 -17.02 47.25 20.38
N MET A 22 -16.12 47.79 21.22
CA MET A 22 -14.77 47.26 21.35
C MET A 22 -14.79 45.78 21.77
N VAL A 23 -15.60 45.43 22.76
CA VAL A 23 -15.78 44.04 23.20
C VAL A 23 -16.32 43.16 22.07
N LEU A 24 -17.32 43.62 21.32
CA LEU A 24 -17.86 42.89 20.17
C LEU A 24 -16.81 42.68 19.07
N CYS A 25 -15.97 43.68 18.78
CA CYS A 25 -14.86 43.56 17.84
C CYS A 25 -13.83 42.52 18.30
N LEU A 26 -13.48 42.51 19.59
CA LEU A 26 -12.57 41.50 20.16
C LEU A 26 -13.16 40.09 20.04
N PHE A 27 -14.44 39.91 20.36
CA PHE A 27 -15.14 38.63 20.17
C PHE A 27 -15.11 38.19 18.70
N TRP A 28 -15.34 39.12 17.78
CA TRP A 28 -15.29 38.82 16.35
C TRP A 28 -13.90 38.36 15.89
N PHE A 29 -12.82 38.99 16.37
CA PHE A 29 -11.45 38.54 16.09
C PHE A 29 -11.18 37.13 16.62
N VAL A 30 -11.64 36.82 17.83
CA VAL A 30 -11.51 35.46 18.40
C VAL A 30 -12.28 34.45 17.56
N LEU A 31 -13.50 34.77 17.14
CA LEU A 31 -14.33 33.90 16.31
C LEU A 31 -13.68 33.58 14.95
N ILE A 32 -13.07 34.57 14.28
CA ILE A 32 -12.35 34.36 13.02
C ILE A 32 -11.18 33.39 13.21
N ASN A 33 -10.35 33.61 14.24
CA ASN A 33 -9.21 32.74 14.53
C ASN A 33 -9.66 31.33 14.90
N LEU A 34 -10.68 31.19 15.74
CA LEU A 34 -11.23 29.88 16.11
C LEU A 34 -11.82 29.16 14.89
N GLY A 35 -12.56 29.87 14.04
CA GLY A 35 -13.11 29.33 12.81
C GLY A 35 -12.03 28.81 11.87
N LYS A 36 -10.94 29.57 11.69
CA LYS A 36 -9.77 29.11 10.91
C LYS A 36 -9.12 27.88 11.53
N LEU A 37 -8.93 27.85 12.85
CA LEU A 37 -8.30 26.72 13.54
C LEU A 37 -9.13 25.44 13.39
N VAL A 38 -10.44 25.52 13.56
CA VAL A 38 -11.35 24.38 13.37
C VAL A 38 -11.34 23.91 11.92
N LYS A 39 -11.41 24.85 10.96
CA LYS A 39 -11.29 24.54 9.54
C LYS A 39 -9.99 23.80 9.24
N ASP A 40 -8.83 24.34 9.66
CA ASP A 40 -7.53 23.71 9.41
C ASP A 40 -7.46 22.31 10.00
N ARG A 41 -7.97 22.11 11.22
CA ARG A 41 -7.98 20.79 11.87
C ARG A 41 -8.81 19.77 11.07
N MET A 42 -10.00 20.16 10.61
CA MET A 42 -10.84 19.30 9.77
C MET A 42 -10.16 18.99 8.43
N MET A 43 -9.59 20.01 7.78
CA MET A 43 -8.89 19.85 6.50
C MET A 43 -7.67 18.93 6.63
N MET A 44 -6.90 19.07 7.71
CA MET A 44 -5.74 18.23 7.98
C MET A 44 -6.14 16.79 8.27
N GLN A 45 -7.25 16.56 8.97
CA GLN A 45 -7.77 15.22 9.19
C GLN A 45 -8.16 14.57 7.86
N ASN A 46 -8.92 15.27 7.02
CA ASN A 46 -9.27 14.80 5.67
C ASN A 46 -8.03 14.54 4.81
N ALA A 47 -6.97 15.35 4.93
CA ALA A 47 -5.71 15.15 4.22
C ALA A 47 -4.99 13.89 4.65
N ALA A 48 -4.92 13.63 5.96
CA ALA A 48 -4.33 12.41 6.49
C ALA A 48 -5.14 11.18 6.09
N ASP A 49 -6.47 11.20 6.25
CA ASP A 49 -7.36 10.09 5.93
C ASP A 49 -7.31 9.74 4.44
N ASN A 50 -7.45 10.74 3.56
CA ASN A 50 -7.38 10.53 2.12
C ASN A 50 -6.01 10.02 1.67
N ALA A 51 -4.92 10.53 2.26
CA ALA A 51 -3.57 10.03 1.97
C ALA A 51 -3.41 8.57 2.40
N ALA A 52 -3.83 8.23 3.64
CA ALA A 52 -3.71 6.88 4.19
C ALA A 52 -4.52 5.88 3.37
N VAL A 53 -5.79 6.20 3.08
CA VAL A 53 -6.66 5.35 2.25
C VAL A 53 -6.10 5.17 0.85
N SER A 54 -5.59 6.23 0.23
CA SER A 54 -5.04 6.13 -1.12
C SER A 54 -3.82 5.21 -1.18
N ALA A 55 -2.94 5.30 -0.18
CA ALA A 55 -1.83 4.36 -0.04
C ALA A 55 -2.30 2.92 0.16
N ALA A 56 -3.30 2.69 1.02
CA ALA A 56 -3.88 1.37 1.23
C ALA A 56 -4.59 0.83 -0.01
N ILE A 57 -5.22 1.69 -0.84
CA ILE A 57 -5.80 1.31 -2.14
C ILE A 57 -4.71 0.88 -3.12
N MET A 58 -3.63 1.66 -3.22
CA MET A 58 -2.50 1.29 -4.08
C MET A 58 -1.91 -0.05 -3.68
N ARG A 59 -1.72 -0.26 -2.38
CA ARG A 59 -1.29 -1.54 -1.83
C ARG A 59 -2.27 -2.68 -2.15
N ALA A 60 -3.57 -2.49 -1.91
CA ALA A 60 -4.59 -3.48 -2.23
C ALA A 60 -4.59 -3.87 -3.72
N ARG A 61 -4.48 -2.88 -4.61
CA ARG A 61 -4.33 -3.11 -6.06
C ARG A 61 -3.08 -3.93 -6.38
N ALA A 62 -1.94 -3.59 -5.80
CA ALA A 62 -0.70 -4.33 -6.01
C ALA A 62 -0.84 -5.79 -5.57
N LEU A 63 -1.44 -6.04 -4.40
CA LEU A 63 -1.68 -7.38 -3.88
C LEU A 63 -2.65 -8.17 -4.80
N ASN A 64 -3.72 -7.53 -5.28
CA ASN A 64 -4.64 -8.14 -6.25
C ASN A 64 -3.99 -8.47 -7.59
N TYR A 65 -3.08 -7.64 -8.09
CA TYR A 65 -2.33 -7.94 -9.32
C TYR A 65 -1.28 -9.03 -9.11
N MET A 66 -0.59 -9.01 -7.97
CA MET A 66 0.47 -9.99 -7.69
C MET A 66 -0.09 -11.36 -7.32
N GLY A 67 -1.26 -11.46 -6.70
CA GLY A 67 -1.92 -12.72 -6.32
C GLY A 67 -1.96 -13.77 -7.43
N PRO A 68 -2.62 -13.51 -8.58
CA PRO A 68 -2.69 -14.49 -9.68
C PRO A 68 -1.31 -14.79 -10.29
N ILE A 69 -0.43 -13.79 -10.42
CA ILE A 69 0.93 -14.01 -10.91
C ILE A 69 1.70 -14.95 -9.96
N ASN A 70 1.50 -14.78 -8.65
CA ASN A 70 2.09 -15.63 -7.63
C ASN A 70 1.52 -17.04 -7.66
N ALA A 71 0.21 -17.17 -7.91
CA ALA A 71 -0.45 -18.45 -8.08
C ALA A 71 0.13 -19.26 -9.25
N TYR A 72 0.39 -18.61 -10.39
CA TYR A 72 1.05 -19.26 -11.53
C TYR A 72 2.46 -19.76 -11.22
N LEU A 73 3.19 -19.09 -10.32
CA LEU A 73 4.50 -19.57 -9.86
C LEU A 73 4.39 -20.78 -8.92
N GLY A 74 3.26 -20.93 -8.23
CA GLY A 74 2.92 -22.11 -7.46
C GLY A 74 2.22 -23.21 -8.25
N LEU A 75 2.06 -23.06 -9.57
CA LEU A 75 1.46 -24.06 -10.44
C LEU A 75 2.60 -24.88 -11.08
N PRO A 76 2.87 -26.10 -10.62
CA PRO A 76 3.97 -26.95 -11.04
C PRO A 76 3.69 -27.60 -12.40
N GLY A 77 3.37 -26.81 -13.44
CA GLY A 77 3.02 -27.31 -14.77
C GLY A 77 2.04 -28.50 -14.75
N PHE A 78 2.19 -29.41 -15.72
CA PHE A 78 1.60 -30.75 -15.64
C PHE A 78 2.35 -31.54 -14.56
N SER A 79 1.87 -31.48 -13.31
CA SER A 79 2.49 -32.19 -12.19
C SER A 79 2.48 -33.69 -12.45
N LEU A 80 3.66 -34.29 -12.55
CA LEU A 80 3.85 -35.70 -12.30
C LEU A 80 3.77 -35.91 -10.79
N GLY A 81 2.79 -36.68 -10.33
CA GLY A 81 2.47 -36.83 -8.91
C GLY A 81 3.65 -37.14 -7.96
N SER A 82 3.40 -36.77 -6.69
CA SER A 82 3.91 -37.24 -5.38
C SER A 82 5.38 -37.62 -5.11
N ASN A 83 6.26 -37.84 -6.09
CA ASN A 83 7.59 -38.42 -5.85
C ASN A 83 8.77 -37.43 -5.95
N ILE A 84 8.48 -36.12 -6.00
CA ILE A 84 9.51 -35.07 -6.01
C ILE A 84 9.57 -34.43 -4.61
N PRO A 85 10.78 -34.19 -4.05
CA PRO A 85 10.90 -33.54 -2.74
C PRO A 85 10.11 -32.23 -2.66
N SER A 86 9.42 -32.03 -1.55
CA SER A 86 8.61 -30.84 -1.20
C SER A 86 9.32 -29.50 -1.45
N GLU A 87 10.63 -29.49 -1.23
CA GLU A 87 11.49 -28.31 -1.32
C GLU A 87 11.74 -27.85 -2.78
N ILE A 88 11.41 -28.69 -3.76
CA ILE A 88 11.66 -28.44 -5.18
C ILE A 88 10.33 -28.15 -5.90
N SER A 89 10.19 -26.95 -6.48
CA SER A 89 9.20 -26.77 -7.55
C SER A 89 9.67 -27.49 -8.79
N HIS A 90 8.79 -28.24 -9.43
CA HIS A 90 9.05 -28.77 -10.77
C HIS A 90 8.07 -28.15 -11.76
N VAL A 91 8.56 -27.81 -12.94
CA VAL A 91 7.75 -27.28 -14.03
C VAL A 91 8.08 -28.06 -15.28
N TRP A 92 7.05 -28.65 -15.88
CA TRP A 92 7.17 -29.33 -17.15
C TRP A 92 6.17 -28.76 -18.15
N VAL A 93 6.69 -28.47 -19.34
CA VAL A 93 5.89 -28.10 -20.50
C VAL A 93 6.24 -29.11 -21.59
N PRO A 94 5.28 -29.93 -22.05
CA PRO A 94 5.53 -30.90 -23.10
C PRO A 94 5.95 -30.16 -24.37
N CYS A 95 7.09 -30.57 -24.93
CA CYS A 95 7.54 -30.10 -26.22
C CYS A 95 6.81 -30.87 -27.34
N PRO A 96 6.39 -30.24 -28.45
CA PRO A 96 5.85 -30.96 -29.59
C PRO A 96 6.87 -31.96 -30.16
N ASN A 97 6.38 -33.06 -30.75
CA ASN A 97 7.23 -34.07 -31.37
C ASN A 97 8.00 -33.44 -32.55
N HIS A 98 9.33 -33.53 -32.53
CA HIS A 98 10.19 -33.00 -33.60
C HIS A 98 10.48 -34.02 -34.71
N GLY A 99 9.84 -35.19 -34.69
CA GLY A 99 9.88 -36.18 -35.78
C GLY A 99 11.09 -37.13 -35.77
N ALA A 100 12.01 -37.03 -34.80
CA ALA A 100 13.13 -37.97 -34.68
C ALA A 100 12.75 -39.22 -33.84
N PRO A 101 13.32 -40.42 -34.12
CA PRO A 101 13.06 -41.66 -33.38
C PRO A 101 13.21 -41.54 -31.86
N LEU A 102 14.21 -40.77 -31.43
CA LEU A 102 14.47 -40.39 -30.04
C LEU A 102 14.77 -38.89 -30.04
N SER A 103 13.76 -38.07 -29.73
CA SER A 103 13.95 -36.62 -29.67
C SER A 103 13.90 -36.13 -28.23
N VAL A 104 15.05 -35.71 -27.72
CA VAL A 104 15.19 -35.01 -26.44
C VAL A 104 15.08 -33.51 -26.73
N CYS A 105 14.12 -32.84 -26.07
CA CYS A 105 13.76 -31.45 -26.35
C CYS A 105 13.79 -30.58 -25.09
N TRP A 106 14.44 -29.42 -25.25
CA TRP A 106 14.64 -28.39 -24.23
C TRP A 106 13.72 -27.17 -24.46
N CYS A 107 12.98 -27.13 -25.56
CA CYS A 107 12.15 -25.98 -25.94
C CYS A 107 11.08 -25.71 -24.87
N GLY A 108 10.43 -26.76 -24.37
CA GLY A 108 9.44 -26.65 -23.29
C GLY A 108 10.04 -26.13 -21.98
N SER A 109 11.16 -26.71 -21.53
CA SER A 109 11.84 -26.27 -20.30
C SER A 109 12.38 -24.84 -20.40
N ARG A 110 12.91 -24.43 -21.57
CA ARG A 110 13.39 -23.07 -21.82
C ARG A 110 12.24 -22.06 -21.91
N GLY A 111 11.14 -22.43 -22.54
CA GLY A 111 9.91 -21.63 -22.58
C GLY A 111 9.38 -21.37 -21.18
N ALA A 112 9.21 -22.45 -20.38
CA ALA A 112 8.78 -22.36 -18.99
C ALA A 112 9.71 -21.48 -18.13
N LYS A 113 11.02 -21.63 -18.28
CA LYS A 113 12.02 -20.78 -17.63
C LYS A 113 11.80 -19.30 -17.96
N ASN A 114 11.70 -18.97 -19.25
CA ASN A 114 11.53 -17.58 -19.68
C ASN A 114 10.22 -16.98 -19.15
N THR A 115 9.13 -17.76 -19.14
CA THR A 115 7.84 -17.33 -18.60
C THR A 115 7.93 -17.03 -17.10
N ILE A 116 8.53 -17.91 -16.31
CA ILE A 116 8.69 -17.71 -14.86
C ILE A 116 9.61 -16.54 -14.55
N GLU A 117 10.75 -16.40 -15.25
CA GLU A 117 11.61 -15.22 -15.13
C GLU A 117 10.85 -13.93 -15.49
N GLY A 118 9.97 -13.99 -16.48
CA GLY A 118 9.04 -12.90 -16.83
C GLY A 118 8.10 -12.55 -15.68
N PHE A 119 7.43 -13.54 -15.07
CA PHE A 119 6.55 -13.32 -13.92
C PHE A 119 7.30 -12.74 -12.72
N ILE A 120 8.50 -13.24 -12.42
CA ILE A 120 9.35 -12.70 -11.34
C ILE A 120 9.66 -11.22 -11.60
N LYS A 121 10.06 -10.87 -12.83
CA LYS A 121 10.33 -9.48 -13.22
C LYS A 121 9.09 -8.58 -13.12
N ILE A 122 7.92 -9.08 -13.55
CA ILE A 122 6.66 -8.34 -13.42
C ILE A 122 6.33 -8.10 -11.94
N GLN A 123 6.45 -9.12 -11.09
CA GLN A 123 6.24 -8.97 -9.66
C GLN A 123 7.21 -7.96 -9.03
N GLU A 124 8.51 -8.00 -9.38
CA GLU A 124 9.50 -7.03 -8.88
C GLU A 124 9.19 -5.61 -9.38
N GLY A 125 8.75 -5.48 -10.64
CA GLY A 125 8.31 -4.23 -11.23
C GLY A 125 7.03 -3.66 -10.64
N ILE A 126 6.16 -4.47 -10.02
CA ILE A 126 4.99 -4.03 -9.25
C ILE A 126 5.40 -3.74 -7.79
N HIS A 127 6.19 -4.62 -7.20
CA HIS A 127 6.56 -4.54 -5.79
C HIS A 127 7.32 -3.25 -5.47
N ALA A 128 8.25 -2.81 -6.32
CA ALA A 128 9.03 -1.60 -6.10
C ALA A 128 8.20 -0.29 -6.11
N PRO A 129 7.39 0.03 -7.13
CA PRO A 129 6.62 1.27 -7.16
C PRO A 129 5.48 1.29 -6.14
N TYR A 130 4.74 0.19 -5.99
CA TYR A 130 3.60 0.13 -5.07
C TYR A 130 4.05 -0.05 -3.60
N GLY A 131 5.22 -0.65 -3.39
CA GLY A 131 5.84 -0.87 -2.08
C GLY A 131 6.71 0.30 -1.57
N GLY A 132 6.71 1.46 -2.23
CA GLY A 132 7.74 2.47 -2.02
C GLY A 132 7.39 3.89 -2.47
N GLY A 133 8.35 4.55 -3.13
CA GLY A 133 8.32 6.00 -3.38
C GLY A 133 7.13 6.52 -4.18
N THR A 134 6.59 5.75 -5.13
CA THR A 134 5.42 6.18 -5.92
C THR A 134 4.18 6.32 -5.06
N THR A 135 3.94 5.36 -4.15
CA THR A 135 2.83 5.44 -3.19
C THR A 135 2.98 6.64 -2.26
N PHE A 136 4.20 6.92 -1.80
CA PHE A 136 4.49 8.13 -1.01
C PHE A 136 4.16 9.42 -1.79
N MET A 137 4.63 9.54 -3.03
CA MET A 137 4.38 10.72 -3.86
C MET A 137 2.88 10.92 -4.11
N ALA A 138 2.14 9.86 -4.47
CA ALA A 138 0.71 9.91 -4.67
C ALA A 138 -0.04 10.35 -3.39
N SER A 139 0.32 9.76 -2.25
CA SER A 139 -0.30 10.08 -0.96
C SER A 139 -0.03 11.54 -0.55
N ARG A 140 1.20 12.01 -0.76
CA ARG A 140 1.59 13.40 -0.50
C ARG A 140 0.82 14.38 -1.37
N ASP A 141 0.67 14.07 -2.66
CA ASP A 141 -0.04 14.93 -3.60
C ASP A 141 -1.54 14.99 -3.28
N ILE A 142 -2.13 13.88 -2.83
CA ILE A 142 -3.53 13.82 -2.37
C ILE A 142 -3.74 14.63 -1.09
N ALA A 143 -2.79 14.56 -0.15
CA ALA A 143 -2.82 15.37 1.07
C ALA A 143 -2.75 16.88 0.76
N LYS A 144 -1.91 17.27 -0.21
CA LYS A 144 -1.76 18.67 -0.66
C LYS A 144 -3.03 19.23 -1.29
N ARG A 145 -3.75 18.42 -2.06
CA ARG A 145 -4.91 18.86 -2.88
C ARG A 145 -6.20 19.05 -2.10
N GLN A 146 -6.23 18.78 -0.80
CA GLN A 146 -7.47 18.92 -0.02
C GLN A 146 -7.97 20.37 0.05
N GLU A 147 -7.06 21.35 -0.02
CA GLU A 147 -7.41 22.77 -0.05
C GLU A 147 -6.75 23.40 -1.27
N LEU A 148 -7.41 24.41 -1.84
CA LEU A 148 -6.84 25.28 -2.86
C LEU A 148 -6.67 26.69 -2.27
N ASP A 149 -5.56 27.36 -2.59
CA ASP A 149 -5.38 28.77 -2.26
C ASP A 149 -6.17 29.69 -3.22
N SER A 150 -6.06 31.00 -3.02
CA SER A 150 -6.71 32.01 -3.86
C SER A 150 -6.23 32.00 -5.33
N GLU A 151 -5.09 31.38 -5.60
CA GLU A 151 -4.54 31.20 -6.96
C GLU A 151 -4.94 29.84 -7.56
N GLY A 152 -5.77 29.05 -6.86
CA GLY A 152 -6.17 27.71 -7.27
C GLY A 152 -5.10 26.64 -7.09
N LYS A 153 -4.03 26.91 -6.33
CA LYS A 153 -2.93 25.97 -6.09
C LYS A 153 -3.18 25.12 -4.84
N PRO A 154 -2.74 23.84 -4.81
CA PRO A 154 -2.87 22.99 -3.63
C PRO A 154 -2.22 23.58 -2.37
N ALA A 155 -3.01 23.73 -1.30
CA ALA A 155 -2.62 24.36 -0.03
C ALA A 155 -3.16 23.60 1.21
N GLY A 156 -3.52 22.32 1.03
CA GLY A 156 -4.03 21.43 2.09
C GLY A 156 -2.96 21.12 3.15
N ALA A 157 -2.32 19.97 3.07
CA ALA A 157 -1.13 19.69 3.87
C ALA A 157 0.14 20.25 3.20
N ASP A 158 1.13 20.70 3.98
CA ASP A 158 2.44 21.06 3.41
C ASP A 158 3.24 19.80 3.03
N GLY A 159 2.98 18.69 3.74
CA GLY A 159 3.58 17.39 3.45
C GLY A 159 3.00 16.27 4.32
N ILE A 160 3.63 15.11 4.19
CA ILE A 160 3.33 13.92 4.99
C ILE A 160 4.63 13.35 5.56
N LEU A 161 4.53 12.72 6.73
CA LEU A 161 5.57 11.92 7.36
C LEU A 161 5.05 10.48 7.50
N THR A 162 5.95 9.52 7.34
CA THR A 162 5.65 8.08 7.44
C THR A 162 6.80 7.34 8.10
N ASP A 163 6.49 6.26 8.79
CA ASP A 163 7.49 5.38 9.39
C ASP A 163 8.17 4.52 8.30
N GLU A 164 9.36 4.00 8.59
CA GLU A 164 10.07 3.12 7.66
C GLU A 164 9.22 1.87 7.33
N GLY A 165 9.18 1.49 6.05
CA GLY A 165 8.40 0.34 5.62
C GLY A 165 6.88 0.56 5.57
N THR A 166 6.36 1.74 5.91
CA THR A 166 4.91 2.06 5.87
C THR A 166 4.23 1.68 4.56
N PHE A 167 4.91 1.89 3.43
CA PHE A 167 4.38 1.56 2.10
C PHE A 167 4.73 0.17 1.61
N SER A 168 5.56 -0.58 2.34
CA SER A 168 5.98 -1.92 1.95
C SER A 168 4.76 -2.83 1.78
N LEU A 169 4.85 -3.76 0.83
CA LEU A 169 3.86 -4.83 0.67
C LEU A 169 4.10 -5.96 1.66
N HIS A 170 5.27 -5.95 2.33
CA HIS A 170 5.74 -6.96 3.28
C HIS A 170 5.56 -8.39 2.77
N LEU A 171 5.94 -8.57 1.53
CA LEU A 171 6.12 -9.87 0.92
C LEU A 171 7.61 -10.15 0.84
N LYS A 172 8.02 -11.37 1.19
CA LYS A 172 9.39 -11.85 1.02
C LYS A 172 9.41 -12.94 -0.04
N ARG A 173 10.54 -13.06 -0.72
CA ARG A 173 10.71 -14.13 -1.71
C ARG A 173 11.09 -15.43 -1.02
N ASN A 174 10.41 -16.51 -1.36
CA ASN A 174 10.77 -17.86 -0.93
C ASN A 174 12.08 -18.31 -1.60
N LYS A 175 12.97 -18.94 -0.81
CA LYS A 175 14.32 -19.34 -1.22
C LYS A 175 14.45 -20.71 -1.90
N GLY A 176 13.34 -21.38 -2.23
CA GLY A 176 13.36 -22.71 -2.86
C GLY A 176 13.87 -22.74 -4.30
N GLU A 177 14.28 -23.93 -4.75
CA GLU A 177 14.71 -24.19 -6.12
C GLU A 177 13.53 -24.41 -7.06
N ILE A 178 13.74 -24.11 -8.35
CA ILE A 178 12.80 -24.45 -9.43
C ILE A 178 13.52 -25.29 -10.49
N TRP A 179 13.01 -26.50 -10.70
CA TRP A 179 13.50 -27.48 -11.64
C TRP A 179 12.60 -27.50 -12.88
N TYR A 180 13.18 -27.26 -14.06
CA TYR A 180 12.46 -27.27 -15.33
C TYR A 180 12.80 -28.55 -16.07
N TRP A 181 11.80 -29.42 -16.20
CA TRP A 181 11.96 -30.73 -16.80
C TRP A 181 11.84 -30.62 -18.32
N GLY A 182 12.69 -31.34 -19.04
CA GLY A 182 12.64 -31.44 -20.49
C GLY A 182 11.68 -32.55 -20.93
N THR A 183 11.59 -32.73 -22.24
CA THR A 183 10.71 -33.73 -22.86
C THR A 183 11.50 -34.70 -23.71
N MET A 184 11.14 -35.97 -23.67
CA MET A 184 11.58 -37.00 -24.62
C MET A 184 10.38 -37.54 -25.39
N TRP A 185 10.55 -37.70 -26.70
CA TRP A 185 9.67 -38.50 -27.54
C TRP A 185 10.40 -39.75 -27.99
N VAL A 186 9.74 -40.89 -27.89
CA VAL A 186 10.20 -42.18 -28.40
C VAL A 186 9.28 -42.56 -29.56
N ASN A 187 9.68 -42.24 -30.79
CA ASN A 187 8.97 -42.68 -31.99
C ASN A 187 9.43 -44.10 -32.35
N THR A 188 8.59 -45.09 -32.07
CA THR A 188 8.84 -46.47 -32.51
C THR A 188 8.01 -46.77 -33.75
N TYR A 189 8.59 -47.52 -34.70
CA TYR A 189 7.90 -47.92 -35.92
C TYR A 189 6.68 -48.82 -35.65
N LEU A 190 6.69 -49.52 -34.51
CA LEU A 190 5.69 -50.54 -34.17
C LEU A 190 4.49 -49.99 -33.37
N PHE A 191 4.71 -48.97 -32.53
CA PHE A 191 3.68 -48.46 -31.61
C PHE A 191 3.34 -46.97 -31.84
N GLY A 192 3.95 -46.34 -32.85
CA GLY A 192 3.82 -44.90 -33.08
C GLY A 192 4.61 -44.06 -32.06
N PRO A 193 4.34 -42.74 -31.98
CA PRO A 193 4.94 -41.85 -30.99
C PRO A 193 4.56 -42.25 -29.56
N ILE A 194 5.52 -42.76 -28.81
CA ILE A 194 5.43 -42.95 -27.35
C ILE A 194 6.05 -41.70 -26.71
N GLY A 195 5.21 -40.75 -26.35
CA GLY A 195 5.60 -39.48 -25.72
C GLY A 195 4.41 -38.53 -25.59
N PRO A 196 4.55 -37.38 -24.92
CA PRO A 196 5.78 -36.83 -24.35
C PRO A 196 6.12 -37.39 -22.96
N THR A 197 7.36 -37.89 -22.78
CA THR A 197 7.88 -38.40 -21.49
C THR A 197 8.77 -37.34 -20.83
N LEU A 198 8.74 -37.24 -19.50
CA LEU A 198 9.53 -36.27 -18.78
C LEU A 198 10.99 -36.70 -18.63
N LEU A 199 11.89 -35.73 -18.78
CA LEU A 199 13.30 -35.89 -18.44
C LEU A 199 13.69 -34.92 -17.32
N PRO A 200 14.42 -35.40 -16.31
CA PRO A 200 14.86 -34.56 -15.21
C PRO A 200 15.88 -33.53 -15.71
N PRO A 201 16.03 -32.39 -15.02
CA PRO A 201 16.93 -31.30 -15.43
C PRO A 201 18.38 -31.74 -15.67
N GLN A 202 18.82 -32.80 -15.00
CA GLN A 202 20.16 -33.38 -15.11
C GLN A 202 20.41 -34.07 -16.47
N ILE A 203 19.35 -34.55 -17.12
CA ILE A 203 19.44 -35.23 -18.43
C ILE A 203 19.08 -34.25 -19.54
N CYS A 204 17.91 -33.61 -19.42
CA CYS A 204 17.44 -32.63 -20.36
C CYS A 204 16.47 -31.71 -19.64
N GLY A 205 16.88 -30.47 -19.41
CA GLY A 205 16.05 -29.47 -18.75
C GLY A 205 16.87 -28.27 -18.33
N CYS A 206 16.35 -27.50 -17.38
CA CYS A 206 17.04 -26.34 -16.82
C CYS A 206 16.85 -26.32 -15.32
N ILE A 207 17.89 -25.99 -14.57
CA ILE A 207 17.75 -25.60 -13.16
C ILE A 207 17.90 -24.08 -13.13
N VAL A 208 16.94 -23.40 -12.51
CA VAL A 208 17.03 -21.93 -12.34
C VAL A 208 17.16 -21.63 -10.87
N ASN A 209 18.04 -20.66 -10.57
CA ASN A 209 18.23 -20.10 -9.24
C ASN A 209 18.74 -21.08 -8.17
N LYS A 210 19.63 -22.02 -8.53
CA LYS A 210 20.35 -22.87 -7.56
C LYS A 210 20.99 -22.04 -6.42
N ASP A 211 21.41 -20.80 -6.71
CA ASP A 211 22.11 -19.94 -5.74
C ASP A 211 21.28 -18.75 -5.22
N LYS A 212 20.10 -18.46 -5.80
CA LYS A 212 19.36 -17.20 -5.52
C LYS A 212 17.96 -17.37 -4.93
N GLY A 213 17.39 -18.58 -4.94
CA GLY A 213 16.15 -18.89 -4.25
C GLY A 213 15.03 -17.86 -4.48
N LYS A 214 14.48 -17.82 -5.70
CA LYS A 214 13.36 -16.93 -6.03
C LYS A 214 12.18 -17.72 -6.58
N ARG A 215 11.43 -18.38 -5.69
CA ARG A 215 10.31 -19.26 -6.05
C ARG A 215 8.99 -18.50 -6.23
N TRP A 216 8.35 -18.12 -5.14
CA TRP A 216 7.16 -17.24 -5.11
C TRP A 216 7.29 -16.23 -3.97
N LEU A 217 6.33 -15.31 -3.87
CA LEU A 217 6.20 -14.37 -2.76
C LEU A 217 5.45 -15.04 -1.59
N GLU A 218 5.91 -14.77 -0.38
CA GLU A 218 5.38 -15.25 0.90
C GLU A 218 5.13 -14.08 1.83
N GLN A 219 4.19 -14.27 2.74
CA GLN A 219 3.91 -13.35 3.82
C GLN A 219 5.11 -13.26 4.78
N THR A 220 5.37 -12.07 5.29
CA THR A 220 6.16 -11.89 6.52
C THR A 220 5.32 -12.19 7.75
N ASP A 221 5.94 -12.44 8.90
CA ASP A 221 5.24 -12.82 10.14
C ASP A 221 4.23 -11.76 10.62
N ASP A 222 4.46 -10.48 10.29
CA ASP A 222 3.57 -9.38 10.64
C ASP A 222 2.62 -8.94 9.51
N PHE A 223 2.42 -9.74 8.46
CA PHE A 223 1.61 -9.38 7.28
C PHE A 223 0.22 -8.84 7.64
N HIS A 224 -0.47 -9.47 8.59
CA HIS A 224 -1.82 -9.10 9.00
C HIS A 224 -1.91 -7.87 9.91
N LYS A 225 -0.80 -7.45 10.53
CA LYS A 225 -0.78 -6.30 11.45
C LYS A 225 -0.57 -4.97 10.73
N GLN A 226 -0.47 -5.01 9.41
CA GLN A 226 0.04 -3.88 8.65
C GLN A 226 -1.03 -2.87 8.34
N LYS A 227 -0.72 -1.64 8.75
CA LYS A 227 -1.47 -0.45 8.43
C LYS A 227 -0.50 0.59 7.88
N VAL A 228 -0.93 1.28 6.82
CA VAL A 228 -0.27 2.50 6.36
C VAL A 228 -0.62 3.60 7.35
N LYS A 229 0.38 4.11 8.08
CA LYS A 229 0.24 5.20 9.03
C LYS A 229 0.84 6.47 8.42
N ILE A 230 0.04 7.51 8.31
CA ILE A 230 0.45 8.78 7.71
C ILE A 230 0.21 9.91 8.70
N VAL A 231 1.24 10.73 8.91
CA VAL A 231 1.11 12.00 9.63
C VAL A 231 1.13 13.13 8.61
N ALA A 232 -0.02 13.74 8.35
CA ALA A 232 -0.08 14.97 7.56
C ALA A 232 0.30 16.16 8.45
N TYR A 233 1.07 17.11 7.92
CA TYR A 233 1.41 18.32 8.64
C TYR A 233 1.18 19.60 7.82
N LYS A 234 0.83 20.66 8.53
CA LYS A 234 0.77 22.05 8.05
C LYS A 234 1.58 22.92 9.02
N ASN A 235 2.60 23.59 8.50
CA ASN A 235 3.49 24.45 9.25
C ASN A 235 2.80 25.79 9.56
N ARG A 236 3.24 26.43 10.64
CA ARG A 236 2.82 27.79 11.02
C ARG A 236 2.97 28.82 9.89
N ASP A 237 4.03 28.67 9.08
CA ASP A 237 4.38 29.58 7.98
C ASP A 237 3.78 29.14 6.62
N SER A 238 2.86 28.16 6.61
CA SER A 238 2.17 27.72 5.40
C SER A 238 1.48 28.90 4.69
N ASN A 239 1.40 28.85 3.35
CA ASN A 239 0.75 29.89 2.56
C ASN A 239 -0.70 30.15 3.01
N SER A 240 -1.41 29.11 3.45
CA SER A 240 -2.78 29.21 3.96
C SER A 240 -2.90 29.92 5.32
N ASN A 241 -1.78 30.25 5.98
CA ASN A 241 -1.72 30.86 7.30
C ASN A 241 -1.24 32.32 7.30
N LYS A 242 -0.84 32.90 6.16
CA LYS A 242 -0.22 34.24 6.08
C LYS A 242 -1.03 35.39 6.70
N ALA A 243 -2.35 35.26 6.80
CA ALA A 243 -3.24 36.26 7.39
C ALA A 243 -3.60 35.99 8.87
N TYR A 244 -3.02 34.96 9.47
CA TYR A 244 -3.39 34.46 10.79
C TYR A 244 -2.17 34.41 11.74
N PRO A 245 -2.36 34.69 13.03
CA PRO A 245 -3.61 35.03 13.70
C PRO A 245 -4.10 36.43 13.35
N PHE A 246 -5.39 36.54 13.01
CA PHE A 246 -6.03 37.81 12.73
C PHE A 246 -6.04 38.64 14.01
N ALA A 247 -5.54 39.89 13.94
CA ALA A 247 -5.26 40.73 15.11
C ALA A 247 -4.33 40.09 16.17
N GLY A 248 -3.48 39.12 15.77
CA GLY A 248 -2.62 38.37 16.70
C GLY A 248 -1.75 39.24 17.61
N LYS A 249 -1.19 40.34 17.08
CA LYS A 249 -0.39 41.31 17.85
C LYS A 249 -1.14 41.90 19.06
N LEU A 250 -2.47 42.09 18.96
CA LEU A 250 -3.29 42.60 20.05
C LEU A 250 -3.40 41.59 21.21
N PHE A 251 -3.27 40.30 20.90
CA PHE A 251 -3.36 39.19 21.85
C PHE A 251 -1.98 38.61 22.21
N GLY A 252 -0.88 39.22 21.76
CA GLY A 252 0.48 38.70 21.98
C GLY A 252 0.78 37.40 21.24
N ILE A 253 0.05 37.08 20.16
CA ILE A 253 0.26 35.89 19.33
C ILE A 253 0.90 36.33 18.01
N GLU A 254 2.16 36.01 17.82
CA GLU A 254 2.92 36.43 16.63
C GLU A 254 2.82 35.46 15.45
N LYS A 255 2.58 34.17 15.73
CA LYS A 255 2.61 33.10 14.72
C LYS A 255 1.41 32.17 14.87
N TRP A 256 0.98 31.59 13.76
CA TRP A 256 0.00 30.51 13.78
C TRP A 256 0.60 29.21 14.34
N PHE A 257 -0.22 28.20 14.56
CA PHE A 257 0.22 26.93 15.14
C PHE A 257 0.61 25.93 14.05
N ASP A 258 1.56 25.05 14.38
CA ASP A 258 1.82 23.85 13.58
C ASP A 258 0.69 22.85 13.82
N ILE A 259 0.10 22.29 12.76
CA ILE A 259 -1.00 21.32 12.86
C ILE A 259 -0.52 20.00 12.29
N ARG A 260 -0.74 18.94 13.07
CA ARG A 260 -0.42 17.56 12.67
C ARG A 260 -1.63 16.69 12.93
N THR A 261 -1.91 15.80 11.99
CA THR A 261 -2.98 14.81 12.09
C THR A 261 -2.45 13.47 11.66
N VAL A 262 -2.84 12.41 12.37
CA VAL A 262 -2.46 11.04 12.06
C VAL A 262 -3.69 10.29 11.56
N ALA A 263 -3.49 9.53 10.50
CA ALA A 263 -4.47 8.58 10.00
C ALA A 263 -3.79 7.24 9.75
N ALA A 264 -4.58 6.18 9.82
CA ALA A 264 -4.13 4.88 9.36
C ALA A 264 -5.18 4.21 8.48
N ALA A 265 -4.71 3.48 7.50
CA ALA A 265 -5.53 2.63 6.66
C ALA A 265 -4.82 1.30 6.43
N ALA A 266 -5.57 0.24 6.23
CA ALA A 266 -5.01 -1.08 6.00
C ALA A 266 -5.71 -1.76 4.83
N SER A 267 -4.97 -2.66 4.19
CA SER A 267 -5.51 -3.51 3.13
C SER A 267 -5.89 -4.85 3.73
N TYR A 268 -7.13 -5.28 3.53
CA TYR A 268 -7.64 -6.55 4.05
C TYR A 268 -8.27 -7.37 2.93
N ASN A 269 -8.20 -8.69 3.07
CA ASN A 269 -8.97 -9.62 2.28
C ASN A 269 -9.84 -10.45 3.22
N SER A 270 -11.16 -10.40 3.01
CA SER A 270 -12.16 -11.04 3.87
C SER A 270 -12.07 -12.57 3.90
N LYS A 271 -11.43 -13.17 2.88
CA LYS A 271 -11.21 -14.62 2.75
C LYS A 271 -9.82 -15.07 3.23
N GLY A 272 -8.98 -14.14 3.67
CA GLY A 272 -7.61 -14.41 4.11
C GLY A 272 -6.56 -13.97 3.08
N ALA A 273 -5.30 -14.28 3.35
CA ALA A 273 -4.21 -13.85 2.49
C ALA A 273 -4.07 -14.73 1.23
N MET A 274 -3.92 -14.10 0.06
CA MET A 274 -3.66 -14.78 -1.22
C MET A 274 -2.23 -15.33 -1.36
N PHE A 275 -1.37 -15.12 -0.36
CA PHE A 275 0.04 -15.47 -0.40
C PHE A 275 0.32 -16.54 0.64
N PRO A 276 1.22 -17.50 0.39
CA PRO A 276 1.62 -18.50 1.38
C PRO A 276 2.36 -17.88 2.56
N THR A 277 2.23 -18.51 3.71
CA THR A 277 3.07 -18.25 4.87
C THR A 277 4.40 -19.01 4.75
N PRO A 278 5.43 -18.66 5.55
CA PRO A 278 6.70 -19.40 5.55
C PRO A 278 6.57 -20.88 5.93
N GLY A 279 5.49 -21.27 6.62
CA GLY A 279 5.20 -22.67 6.95
C GLY A 279 4.63 -23.45 5.76
N ASP A 280 4.00 -22.77 4.80
CA ASP A 280 3.37 -23.41 3.64
C ASP A 280 4.40 -23.78 2.55
N SER A 281 5.64 -23.27 2.65
CA SER A 281 6.71 -23.37 1.64
C SER A 281 7.08 -24.80 1.23
N ASN A 282 6.75 -25.79 2.05
CA ASN A 282 7.00 -27.21 1.79
C ASN A 282 5.99 -27.82 0.80
N THR A 283 4.97 -27.06 0.39
CA THR A 283 3.91 -27.57 -0.49
C THR A 283 4.10 -26.98 -1.89
N PRO A 284 4.35 -27.79 -2.94
CA PRO A 284 4.58 -27.25 -4.28
C PRO A 284 3.45 -26.40 -4.85
N MET A 285 2.22 -26.64 -4.38
CA MET A 285 0.99 -25.92 -4.76
C MET A 285 0.64 -24.75 -3.84
N ALA A 286 1.43 -24.45 -2.80
CA ALA A 286 1.04 -23.55 -1.71
C ALA A 286 0.55 -22.18 -2.21
N ALA A 287 1.27 -21.56 -3.15
CA ALA A 287 0.88 -20.26 -3.69
C ALA A 287 -0.41 -20.33 -4.53
N PHE A 288 -0.65 -21.43 -5.26
CA PHE A 288 -1.89 -21.62 -6.00
C PHE A 288 -3.07 -21.88 -5.05
N THR A 289 -2.91 -22.79 -4.08
CA THR A 289 -3.94 -23.13 -3.10
C THR A 289 -4.39 -21.88 -2.32
N LYS A 290 -3.42 -21.09 -1.80
CA LYS A 290 -3.73 -19.86 -1.06
C LYS A 290 -4.42 -18.80 -1.91
N TYR A 291 -4.07 -18.71 -3.19
CA TYR A 291 -4.77 -17.82 -4.10
C TYR A 291 -6.22 -18.27 -4.30
N ILE A 292 -6.48 -19.54 -4.60
CA ILE A 292 -7.85 -20.05 -4.80
C ILE A 292 -8.70 -19.90 -3.52
N GLU A 293 -8.13 -20.16 -2.35
CA GLU A 293 -8.81 -19.98 -1.05
C GLU A 293 -9.28 -18.52 -0.83
N ALA A 294 -8.54 -17.54 -1.34
CA ALA A 294 -8.72 -16.13 -1.02
C ALA A 294 -9.12 -15.22 -2.19
N MET A 295 -9.16 -15.72 -3.44
CA MET A 295 -9.36 -14.89 -4.64
C MET A 295 -10.72 -14.18 -4.66
N ASP A 296 -11.77 -14.84 -4.16
CA ASP A 296 -13.14 -14.30 -4.14
C ASP A 296 -13.30 -13.12 -3.18
N GLY A 297 -12.43 -12.99 -2.18
CA GLY A 297 -12.50 -11.89 -1.24
C GLY A 297 -11.92 -10.59 -1.81
N GLY A 298 -10.83 -10.70 -2.58
CA GLY A 298 -10.07 -9.54 -3.04
C GLY A 298 -9.42 -8.75 -1.89
N TRP A 299 -8.36 -8.01 -2.20
CA TRP A 299 -7.82 -7.01 -1.29
C TRP A 299 -8.58 -5.70 -1.44
N GLU A 300 -9.09 -5.19 -0.32
CA GLU A 300 -9.79 -3.91 -0.19
C GLU A 300 -9.11 -3.04 0.85
N ALA A 301 -9.29 -1.71 0.75
CA ALA A 301 -8.66 -0.75 1.63
C ALA A 301 -9.68 -0.10 2.56
N HIS A 302 -9.36 -0.04 3.85
CA HIS A 302 -10.23 0.57 4.85
C HIS A 302 -9.44 1.47 5.79
N LEU A 303 -10.07 2.56 6.24
CA LEU A 303 -9.59 3.32 7.38
C LEU A 303 -9.61 2.43 8.61
N VAL A 304 -8.56 2.53 9.42
CA VAL A 304 -8.45 1.80 10.68
C VAL A 304 -8.04 2.76 11.78
N PRO A 305 -8.34 2.44 13.04
CA PRO A 305 -7.85 3.24 14.16
C PRO A 305 -6.33 3.39 14.06
N ALA A 306 -5.86 4.64 14.02
CA ALA A 306 -4.43 4.93 13.98
C ALA A 306 -3.69 4.30 15.17
N GLY A 307 -4.40 4.09 16.29
CA GLY A 307 -3.85 3.60 17.55
C GLY A 307 -2.88 4.63 18.13
N SER A 308 -3.01 4.92 19.42
CA SER A 308 -2.04 5.76 20.10
C SER A 308 -0.80 4.92 20.43
N GLU A 309 0.30 5.12 19.71
CA GLU A 309 1.62 4.86 20.31
C GLU A 309 1.94 5.86 21.42
N CYS A 310 1.18 6.96 21.52
CA CYS A 310 1.22 7.94 22.63
C CYS A 310 0.17 7.65 23.73
N ALA A 311 -0.19 6.38 23.95
CA ALA A 311 -0.80 5.94 25.21
C ALA A 311 0.26 5.22 26.05
N HIS A 312 1.33 5.93 26.37
CA HIS A 312 2.22 5.70 27.50
C HIS A 312 2.69 7.07 28.01
#